data_AF-A0A1E7HNH4-F1
#
_entry.id   AF-A0A1E7HNH4-F1
#
_cell.length_a   1.000
_cell.length_b   1.000
_cell.length_c   1.000
_cell.angle_alpha   90.00
_cell.angle_beta   90.00
_cell.angle_gamma   90.00
#
_symmetry.space_group_name_H-M   'P 1'
#
loop_
_entity.id
_entity.type
_entity.pdbx_description
1 polymer ?
#
loop_
_entity_poly.entity_id
_entity_poly.type
_entity_poly.pdbx_seq_one_letter_code
_entity_poly.pdbx_strand_id
1 'polypeptide(L)'
;MSKIMQLTVRVRPYYKKSLKADFPAIGRNLSYLNEAWTEEGPSLFHIVGRLDKLLYDLEGNPPFREILLKHQDKLRKLHNEVEEHIANWNLAKADQALYQIEDIFDQIEWELGS
;
A
#
# COMPACT_ATOMS: atom_id res chain seq x y z
N MET A 1 21.90 0.65 23.45
CA MET A 1 20.51 0.17 23.38
C MET A 1 20.10 -0.35 24.76
N SER A 2 18.95 0.08 25.28
CA SER A 2 18.40 -0.36 26.59
C SER A 2 18.04 -1.86 26.53
N LYS A 3 18.39 -2.64 27.56
CA LYS A 3 18.10 -4.08 27.64
C LYS A 3 16.64 -4.41 28.00
N ILE A 4 15.83 -3.41 28.32
CA ILE A 4 14.49 -3.59 28.93
C ILE A 4 13.39 -2.91 28.12
N MET A 5 13.72 -1.90 27.30
CA MET A 5 12.74 -1.09 26.59
C MET A 5 12.99 -1.09 25.09
N GLN A 6 11.91 -1.27 24.33
CA GLN A 6 11.90 -1.22 22.87
C GLN A 6 10.95 -0.13 22.40
N LEU A 7 11.34 0.59 21.35
CA LEU A 7 10.45 1.49 20.64
C LEU A 7 10.04 0.83 19.33
N THR A 8 8.74 0.82 19.04
CA THR A 8 8.18 0.24 17.82
C THR A 8 7.51 1.34 17.01
N VAL A 9 7.97 1.52 15.78
CA VAL A 9 7.30 2.37 14.79
C VAL A 9 6.42 1.46 13.92
N ARG A 10 5.16 1.84 13.70
CA ARG A 10 4.22 1.10 12.85
C ARG A 10 3.45 2.07 11.97
N VAL A 11 3.31 1.72 10.69
CA VAL A 11 2.38 2.38 9.77
C VAL A 11 1.01 1.73 9.94
N ARG A 12 -0.03 2.53 10.15
CA ARG A 12 -1.41 2.06 10.28
C ARG A 12 -2.29 2.68 9.20
N PRO A 13 -3.30 1.94 8.70
CA PRO A 13 -4.31 2.51 7.83
C PRO A 13 -5.10 3.60 8.56
N TYR A 14 -5.49 4.66 7.85
CA TYR A 14 -6.41 5.68 8.34
C TYR A 14 -7.48 5.95 7.27
N TYR A 15 -8.37 4.97 7.08
CA TYR A 15 -9.52 5.10 6.18
C TYR A 15 -10.68 5.79 6.90
N LYS A 16 -11.45 6.63 6.21
CA LYS A 16 -12.65 7.28 6.78
C LYS A 16 -13.73 6.25 7.13
N LYS A 17 -13.83 5.19 6.33
CA LYS A 17 -14.77 4.09 6.54
C LYS A 17 -14.09 2.73 6.39
N SER A 18 -13.50 2.47 5.21
CA SER A 18 -12.77 1.24 4.88
C SER A 18 -12.00 1.42 3.58
N LEU A 19 -11.04 0.54 3.31
CA LEU A 19 -10.32 0.53 2.02
C LEU A 19 -11.29 0.51 0.84
N LYS A 20 -12.36 -0.28 0.90
CA LYS A 20 -13.37 -0.39 -0.16
C LYS A 20 -14.26 0.87 -0.29
N ALA A 21 -14.40 1.66 0.77
CA ALA A 21 -15.15 2.90 0.71
C ALA A 21 -14.31 4.06 0.16
N ASP A 22 -13.03 4.10 0.52
CA ASP A 22 -12.11 5.16 0.12
C ASP A 22 -11.49 4.87 -1.26
N PHE A 23 -11.27 3.59 -1.60
CA PHE A 23 -10.79 3.09 -2.90
C PHE A 23 -11.71 1.98 -3.45
N PRO A 24 -12.90 2.31 -3.99
CA PRO A 24 -13.89 1.32 -4.43
C PRO A 24 -13.42 0.33 -5.51
N ALA A 25 -12.73 0.78 -6.55
CA ALA A 25 -12.28 -0.03 -7.66
C ALA A 25 -11.14 -0.97 -7.22
N ILE A 26 -10.15 -0.45 -6.49
CA ILE A 26 -9.10 -1.26 -5.88
C ILE A 26 -9.71 -2.27 -4.90
N GLY A 27 -10.59 -1.81 -4.01
CA GLY A 27 -11.26 -2.66 -3.03
C GLY A 27 -12.05 -3.80 -3.69
N ARG A 28 -12.75 -3.52 -4.80
CA ARG A 28 -13.45 -4.55 -5.58
C ARG A 28 -12.48 -5.57 -6.17
N ASN A 29 -11.39 -5.12 -6.77
CA ASN A 29 -10.39 -6.02 -7.37
C ASN A 29 -9.67 -6.87 -6.30
N LEU A 30 -9.38 -6.31 -5.13
CA LEU A 30 -8.76 -7.02 -4.01
C LEU A 30 -9.72 -8.03 -3.35
N SER A 31 -11.01 -7.70 -3.21
CA SER A 31 -12.01 -8.63 -2.70
C SER A 31 -12.12 -9.91 -3.53
N TYR A 32 -11.86 -9.85 -4.84
CA TYR A 32 -11.85 -11.05 -5.71
C TYR A 32 -10.68 -12.00 -5.41
N LEU A 33 -9.57 -11.49 -4.87
CA LEU A 33 -8.41 -12.31 -4.52
C LEU A 33 -8.58 -12.98 -3.15
N ASN A 34 -8.89 -12.17 -2.13
CA ASN A 34 -9.12 -12.65 -0.78
C ASN A 34 -9.83 -11.55 0.03
N GLU A 35 -10.95 -11.91 0.66
CA GLU A 35 -11.79 -11.03 1.49
C GLU A 35 -11.00 -10.40 2.65
N ALA A 36 -9.94 -11.07 3.14
CA ALA A 36 -9.03 -10.55 4.16
C ALA A 36 -8.32 -9.25 3.76
N TRP A 37 -8.06 -9.02 2.46
CA TRP A 37 -7.49 -7.75 1.98
C TRP A 37 -8.46 -6.58 2.16
N THR A 38 -9.75 -6.85 2.29
CA THR A 38 -10.79 -5.83 2.47
C THR A 38 -11.32 -5.74 3.90
N GLU A 39 -11.39 -6.86 4.64
CA GLU A 39 -11.83 -6.87 6.04
C GLU A 39 -10.72 -6.44 7.03
N GLU A 40 -9.47 -6.86 6.82
CA GLU A 40 -8.36 -6.43 7.69
C GLU A 40 -7.94 -4.98 7.42
N GLY A 41 -8.30 -4.44 6.25
CA GLY A 41 -8.01 -3.07 5.84
C GLY A 41 -6.52 -2.73 5.92
N PRO A 42 -5.62 -3.48 5.26
CA PRO A 42 -4.18 -3.19 5.32
C PRO A 42 -3.89 -1.76 4.84
N SER A 43 -2.84 -1.15 5.38
CA SER A 43 -2.37 0.14 4.87
C SER A 43 -1.87 0.00 3.44
N LEU A 44 -1.94 1.07 2.65
CA LEU A 44 -1.37 1.11 1.30
C LEU A 44 0.11 0.70 1.32
N PHE A 45 0.86 1.17 2.32
CA PHE A 45 2.24 0.74 2.56
C PHE A 45 2.38 -0.79 2.68
N HIS A 46 1.50 -1.45 3.44
CA HIS A 46 1.53 -2.91 3.61
C HIS A 46 1.12 -3.67 2.33
N ILE A 47 0.22 -3.08 1.52
CA ILE A 47 -0.12 -3.60 0.20
C ILE A 47 1.12 -3.56 -0.70
N VAL A 48 1.85 -2.43 -0.73
CA VAL A 48 3.08 -2.28 -1.50
C VAL A 48 4.17 -3.25 -1.03
N GLY A 49 4.32 -3.46 0.28
CA GLY A 49 5.27 -4.44 0.82
C GLY A 49 4.99 -5.89 0.39
N ARG A 50 3.80 -6.15 -0.13
CA ARG A 50 3.37 -7.46 -0.68
C ARG A 50 3.11 -7.41 -2.18
N LEU A 51 3.58 -6.37 -2.88
CA LEU A 51 3.26 -6.12 -4.28
C LEU A 51 3.63 -7.29 -5.20
N ASP A 52 4.78 -7.95 -4.99
CA ASP A 52 5.18 -9.10 -5.80
C ASP A 52 4.19 -10.26 -5.69
N LYS A 53 3.73 -10.55 -4.48
CA LYS A 53 2.71 -11.57 -4.24
C LYS A 53 1.37 -11.16 -4.85
N LEU A 54 1.00 -9.89 -4.69
CA LEU A 54 -0.25 -9.36 -5.25
C LEU A 54 -0.26 -9.45 -6.79
N LEU A 55 0.84 -9.10 -7.45
CA LEU A 55 0.99 -9.19 -8.91
C LEU A 55 0.92 -10.63 -9.44
N TYR A 56 1.40 -11.60 -8.64
CA TYR A 56 1.28 -13.02 -8.94
C TYR A 56 -0.17 -13.51 -8.78
N ASP A 57 -0.82 -13.17 -7.68
CA ASP A 57 -2.21 -13.56 -7.41
C ASP A 57 -3.18 -12.93 -8.45
N LEU A 58 -2.81 -11.77 -9.03
CA LEU A 58 -3.56 -11.07 -10.07
C LEU A 58 -3.36 -11.58 -11.50
N GLU A 59 -2.66 -12.70 -11.73
CA GLU A 59 -2.57 -13.28 -13.08
C GLU A 59 -3.95 -13.54 -13.72
N GLY A 60 -4.98 -13.83 -12.91
CA GLY A 60 -6.36 -13.99 -13.37
C GLY A 60 -7.14 -12.69 -13.62
N ASN A 61 -6.56 -11.52 -13.33
CA ASN A 61 -7.19 -10.20 -13.49
C ASN A 61 -6.26 -9.22 -14.23
N PRO A 62 -6.21 -9.28 -15.57
CA PRO A 62 -5.24 -8.56 -16.38
C PRO A 62 -5.28 -7.03 -16.21
N PRO A 63 -6.45 -6.35 -16.20
CA PRO A 63 -6.49 -4.89 -16.13
C PRO A 63 -5.85 -4.31 -14.85
N PHE A 64 -6.14 -4.90 -13.70
CA PHE A 64 -5.57 -4.42 -12.44
C PHE A 64 -4.07 -4.72 -12.33
N ARG A 65 -3.66 -5.90 -12.79
CA ARG A 65 -2.24 -6.27 -12.85
C ARG A 65 -1.44 -5.31 -13.73
N GLU A 66 -1.94 -5.00 -14.93
CA GLU A 66 -1.25 -4.11 -15.88
C GLU A 66 -1.07 -2.71 -15.32
N ILE A 67 -2.08 -2.16 -14.64
CA ILE A 67 -1.98 -0.85 -14.00
C ILE A 67 -0.96 -0.88 -12.85
N LEU A 68 -1.01 -1.90 -12.00
CA LEU A 68 -0.02 -2.06 -10.92
C LEU A 68 1.41 -2.23 -11.46
N LEU A 69 1.60 -2.95 -12.56
CA LEU A 69 2.91 -3.12 -13.22
C LEU A 69 3.48 -1.78 -13.70
N LYS A 70 2.65 -0.88 -14.25
CA LYS A 70 3.10 0.46 -14.67
C LYS A 70 3.68 1.27 -13.51
N HIS A 71 3.13 1.09 -12.31
CA HIS A 71 3.50 1.85 -11.10
C HIS A 71 4.48 1.10 -10.18
N GLN A 72 4.82 -0.16 -10.51
CA GLN A 72 5.56 -1.09 -9.63
C GLN A 72 6.89 -0.52 -9.16
N ASP A 73 7.71 0.00 -10.07
CA ASP A 73 9.05 0.49 -9.74
C ASP A 73 8.99 1.70 -8.81
N LYS A 74 8.02 2.60 -9.04
CA LYS A 74 7.80 3.79 -8.22
C LYS A 74 7.32 3.40 -6.82
N LEU A 75 6.34 2.50 -6.73
CA LEU A 75 5.82 2.00 -5.46
C LEU A 75 6.90 1.29 -4.64
N ARG A 76 7.72 0.43 -5.26
CA ARG A 76 8.82 -0.26 -4.59
C ARG A 76 9.88 0.71 -4.05
N LYS A 77 10.23 1.72 -4.85
CA LYS A 77 11.16 2.76 -4.43
C LYS A 77 10.65 3.50 -3.19
N LEU A 78 9.39 3.94 -3.22
CA LEU A 78 8.76 4.64 -2.09
C LEU A 78 8.66 3.77 -0.84
N HIS A 79 8.34 2.48 -0.99
CA HIS A 79 8.32 1.56 0.14
C HIS A 79 9.69 1.47 0.83
N ASN A 80 10.76 1.32 0.04
CA ASN A 80 12.12 1.28 0.56
C ASN A 80 12.52 2.61 1.24
N GLU A 81 12.12 3.75 0.66
CA GLU A 81 12.35 5.07 1.26
C GLU A 81 11.63 5.23 2.61
N VAL A 82 10.39 4.76 2.73
CA VAL A 82 9.66 4.75 4.01
C VAL A 82 10.37 3.88 5.04
N GLU A 83 10.79 2.67 4.68
CA GLU A 83 11.54 1.78 5.59
C GLU A 83 12.87 2.41 6.04
N GLU A 84 13.62 3.00 5.12
CA GLU A 84 14.88 3.70 5.40
C GLU A 84 14.65 4.91 6.33
N HIS A 85 13.63 5.72 6.05
CA HIS A 85 13.30 6.87 6.88
C HIS A 85 12.85 6.47 8.28
N ILE A 86 12.08 5.39 8.42
CA ILE A 86 11.71 4.83 9.73
C ILE A 86 12.96 4.33 10.47
N ALA A 87 13.84 3.57 9.82
CA ALA A 87 15.07 3.05 10.41
C ALA A 87 16.01 4.18 10.90
N ASN A 88 16.06 5.28 10.15
CA ASN A 88 16.86 6.46 10.45
C ASN A 88 16.12 7.49 11.34
N TRP A 89 14.93 7.15 11.87
CA TRP A 89 14.11 8.04 12.71
C TRP A 89 13.69 9.36 12.05
N ASN A 90 13.71 9.40 10.72
CA ASN A 90 13.27 10.55 9.94
C ASN A 90 11.76 10.47 9.64
N LEU A 91 10.96 10.51 10.70
CA LEU A 91 9.51 10.25 10.62
C LEU A 91 8.78 11.27 9.73
N ALA A 92 9.25 12.51 9.65
CA ALA A 92 8.66 13.52 8.76
C ALA A 92 8.86 13.16 7.28
N LYS A 93 10.02 12.63 6.89
CA LYS A 93 10.23 12.16 5.52
C LYS A 93 9.51 10.84 5.24
N ALA A 94 9.40 9.96 6.24
CA ALA A 94 8.59 8.76 6.12
C ALA A 94 7.12 9.12 5.82
N ASP A 95 6.58 10.11 6.53
CA ASP A 95 5.22 10.63 6.32
C ASP A 95 5.04 11.21 4.90
N GLN A 96 6.01 11.99 4.42
CA GLN A 96 6.01 12.50 3.04
C GLN A 96 6.01 11.40 1.99
N ALA A 97 6.82 10.34 2.17
CA ALA A 97 6.85 9.22 1.26
C ALA A 97 5.56 8.37 1.32
N LEU A 98 4.91 8.29 2.49
CA LEU A 98 3.59 7.67 2.63
C LEU A 98 2.51 8.42 1.84
N TYR A 99 2.50 9.76 1.87
CA TYR A 99 1.59 10.55 1.02
C TYR A 99 1.82 10.30 -0.47
N GLN A 100 3.07 10.14 -0.90
CA GLN A 100 3.37 9.81 -2.30
C GLN A 100 2.89 8.41 -2.70
N ILE A 101 2.83 7.46 -1.76
CA ILE A 101 2.18 6.16 -2.01
C ILE A 101 0.68 6.38 -2.19
N GLU A 102 0.03 7.17 -1.33
CA GLU A 102 -1.40 7.52 -1.45
C GLU A 102 -1.73 8.15 -2.81
N ASP A 103 -0.95 9.15 -3.25
CA ASP A 103 -1.11 9.80 -4.56
C ASP A 103 -1.10 8.79 -5.73
N ILE A 104 -0.24 7.76 -5.66
CA ILE A 104 -0.19 6.72 -6.70
C ILE A 104 -1.41 5.82 -6.62
N PHE A 105 -1.90 5.47 -5.43
CA PHE A 105 -3.12 4.69 -5.28
C PHE A 105 -4.35 5.45 -5.75
N ASP A 106 -4.43 6.76 -5.53
CA ASP A 106 -5.47 7.62 -6.11
C ASP A 106 -5.43 7.60 -7.63
N GLN A 107 -4.23 7.64 -8.23
CA GLN A 107 -4.07 7.51 -9.67
C GLN A 107 -4.52 6.13 -10.17
N ILE A 108 -4.14 5.04 -9.49
CA ILE A 108 -4.55 3.68 -9.84
C ILE A 108 -6.08 3.52 -9.74
N GLU A 109 -6.70 4.06 -8.69
CA GLU A 109 -8.15 4.05 -8.51
C GLU A 109 -8.86 4.74 -9.67
N TRP A 110 -8.35 5.90 -10.09
CA TRP A 110 -8.87 6.62 -11.24
C TRP A 110 -8.71 5.83 -12.55
N GLU A 111 -7.54 5.23 -12.80
CA GLU A 111 -7.29 4.39 -13.99
C GLU A 111 -8.15 3.12 -14.04
N LEU A 112 -8.57 2.58 -12.88
CA LEU A 112 -9.45 1.41 -12.79
C LEU A 112 -10.94 1.75 -12.89
N GLY A 113 -11.33 2.95 -12.44
CA GLY A 113 -12.70 3.42 -12.46
C GLY A 113 -13.10 4.09 -13.78
N SER A 114 -12.14 4.44 -14.62
CA SER A 114 -12.32 5.08 -15.93
C SER A 114 -12.82 4.14 -17.02
#